data_AF-A0A3N8NVU4-F1
#
_entry.id   AF-A0A3N8NVU4-F1
#
_cell.length_a   1.000
_cell.length_b   1.000
_cell.length_c   1.000
_cell.angle_alpha   90.00
_cell.angle_beta   90.00
_cell.angle_gamma   90.00
#
_symmetry.space_group_name_H-M   'P 1'
#
loop_
_entity.id
_entity.type
_entity.pdbx_description
1 polymer ?
#
loop_
_entity_poly.entity_id
_entity_poly.type
_entity_poly.pdbx_seq_one_letter_code
_entity_poly.pdbx_strand_id
1 'polypeptide(L)'
;MLRPYLLLVSCWSGIVACALYTTVVGWLAALDLGSSVPLQWALMLWGATFGWIVAEAFYEWQLHRAARLYCEDIADGVCPDRGMQMTSANAWKWYRRQGSPWWISSKRTRPDTHPVDAIARLEGRNPPPRNAQRDKCDLR
;
A
#
# COMPACT_ATOMS: atom_id res chain seq x y z
N MET A 1 3.29 -6.37 12.61
CA MET A 1 3.63 -5.96 11.22
C MET A 1 5.14 -5.76 10.98
N LEU A 2 6.00 -5.49 11.97
CA LEU A 2 7.44 -5.17 11.73
C LEU A 2 8.31 -6.33 11.18
N ARG A 3 8.07 -7.56 11.64
CA ARG A 3 8.87 -8.75 11.32
C ARG A 3 8.90 -9.15 9.83
N PRO A 4 7.77 -9.15 9.08
CA PRO A 4 7.80 -9.43 7.64
C PRO A 4 8.53 -8.35 6.83
N TYR A 5 8.42 -7.07 7.21
CA TYR A 5 9.16 -5.99 6.54
C TYR A 5 10.67 -6.09 6.73
N LEU A 6 11.14 -6.49 7.92
CA LEU A 6 12.56 -6.72 8.16
C LEU A 6 13.13 -7.86 7.30
N LEU A 7 12.36 -8.95 7.12
CA LEU A 7 12.75 -10.05 6.24
C LEU A 7 12.81 -9.60 4.78
N LEU A 8 11.80 -8.86 4.32
CA LEU A 8 11.75 -8.30 2.96
C LEU A 8 12.96 -7.40 2.67
N VAL A 9 13.24 -6.45 3.56
CA VAL A 9 14.38 -5.52 3.43
C VAL A 9 15.71 -6.27 3.47
N SER A 10 15.84 -7.28 4.35
CA SER A 10 17.05 -8.11 4.39
C SER A 10 17.27 -8.88 3.07
N CYS A 11 16.20 -9.43 2.49
CA CYS A 11 16.24 -10.11 1.20
C CYS A 11 16.68 -9.16 0.08
N TRP A 12 16.07 -7.98 0.00
CA TRP A 12 16.44 -6.95 -0.97
C TRP A 12 17.92 -6.53 -0.81
N SER A 13 18.38 -6.32 0.42
CA SER A 13 19.77 -5.93 0.69
C SER A 13 20.77 -7.01 0.24
N GLY A 14 20.45 -8.29 0.43
CA GLY A 14 21.28 -9.40 -0.02
C GLY A 14 21.36 -9.49 -1.54
N ILE A 15 20.23 -9.31 -2.23
CA ILE A 15 20.18 -9.34 -3.70
C ILE A 15 20.95 -8.14 -4.29
N VAL A 16 20.81 -6.95 -3.71
CA VAL A 16 21.59 -5.76 -4.11
C VAL A 16 23.09 -6.00 -3.90
N ALA A 17 23.49 -6.61 -2.79
CA ALA A 17 24.88 -6.97 -2.55
C ALA A 17 25.42 -7.97 -3.59
N CYS A 18 24.62 -8.97 -3.99
CA CYS A 18 24.95 -9.89 -5.07
C CYS A 18 25.06 -9.19 -6.44
N ALA A 19 24.16 -8.25 -6.75
CA ALA A 19 24.21 -7.47 -7.99
C ALA A 19 25.47 -6.58 -8.05
N LEU A 20 25.83 -5.96 -6.92
CA LEU A 20 27.09 -5.21 -6.78
C LEU A 20 28.31 -6.11 -6.99
N TYR A 21 28.34 -7.25 -6.31
CA TYR A 21 29.43 -8.22 -6.43
C TYR A 21 29.62 -8.70 -7.87
N THR A 22 28.54 -9.13 -8.52
CA THR A 22 28.56 -9.60 -9.92
C THR A 22 28.99 -8.50 -10.90
N THR A 23 28.73 -7.23 -10.59
CA THR A 23 29.23 -6.09 -11.38
C THR A 23 30.73 -5.92 -11.26
N VAL A 24 31.27 -6.01 -10.05
CA VAL A 24 32.73 -5.94 -9.83
C VAL A 24 33.43 -7.10 -10.53
N VAL A 25 32.92 -8.32 -10.38
CA VAL A 25 33.47 -9.52 -11.05
C VAL A 25 33.35 -9.41 -12.57
N GLY A 26 32.18 -8.98 -13.08
CA GLY A 26 31.95 -8.79 -14.51
C GLY A 26 32.85 -7.71 -15.11
N TRP A 27 33.14 -6.64 -14.37
CA TRP A 27 34.10 -5.62 -14.78
C TRP A 27 35.52 -6.16 -14.88
N LEU A 28 36.00 -6.87 -13.84
CA LEU A 28 37.34 -7.46 -13.84
C LEU A 28 37.49 -8.51 -14.95
N ALA A 29 36.49 -9.36 -15.13
CA ALA A 29 36.46 -10.35 -16.21
C ALA A 29 36.45 -9.69 -17.59
N ALA A 30 35.76 -8.55 -17.74
CA ALA A 30 35.75 -7.81 -19.00
C ALA A 30 37.12 -7.25 -19.37
N LEU A 31 37.88 -6.77 -18.37
CA LEU A 31 39.26 -6.31 -18.57
C LEU A 31 40.20 -7.46 -18.93
N ASP A 32 40.06 -8.60 -18.25
CA ASP A 32 40.92 -9.78 -18.46
C ASP A 32 40.66 -10.46 -19.81
N LEU A 33 39.39 -10.56 -20.22
CA LEU A 33 38.97 -11.18 -21.48
C LEU A 33 39.00 -10.21 -22.68
N GLY A 34 39.21 -8.92 -22.46
CA GLY A 34 39.11 -7.89 -23.50
C GLY A 34 37.71 -7.79 -24.14
N SER A 35 36.67 -8.24 -23.43
CA SER A 35 35.30 -8.34 -23.95
C SER A 35 34.31 -7.71 -22.98
N SER A 36 33.35 -6.94 -23.51
CA SER A 36 32.32 -6.28 -22.69
C SER A 36 31.18 -7.20 -22.26
N VAL A 37 31.14 -8.44 -22.78
CA VAL A 37 30.04 -9.40 -22.52
C VAL A 37 29.82 -9.70 -21.03
N PRO A 38 30.85 -9.96 -20.20
CA PRO A 38 30.66 -10.22 -18.77
C PRO A 38 30.03 -9.03 -18.03
N LEU A 39 30.41 -7.81 -18.41
CA LEU A 39 29.85 -6.58 -17.85
C LEU A 39 28.39 -6.36 -18.28
N GLN A 40 28.05 -6.67 -19.54
CA GLN A 40 26.68 -6.60 -20.04
C GLN A 40 25.74 -7.52 -19.26
N TRP A 41 26.17 -8.75 -18.97
CA TRP A 41 25.40 -9.68 -18.14
C TRP A 41 25.16 -9.15 -16.73
N ALA A 42 26.18 -8.56 -16.10
CA ALA A 42 26.03 -7.94 -14.79
C ALA A 42 25.04 -6.77 -14.79
N LEU A 43 25.04 -5.94 -15.83
CA LEU A 43 24.08 -4.85 -16.00
C LEU A 43 22.65 -5.36 -16.24
N MET A 44 22.47 -6.47 -16.97
CA MET A 44 21.16 -7.11 -17.12
C MET A 44 20.62 -7.61 -15.78
N LEU A 45 21.48 -8.22 -14.94
CA LEU A 45 21.10 -8.65 -13.59
C LEU A 45 20.68 -7.47 -12.71
N TRP A 46 21.32 -6.31 -12.85
CA TRP A 46 20.88 -5.08 -12.20
C TRP A 46 19.48 -4.65 -12.65
N GLY A 47 19.23 -4.63 -13.96
CA GLY A 47 17.90 -4.29 -14.49
C GLY A 47 16.81 -5.21 -13.93
N ALA A 48 17.08 -6.51 -13.89
CA ALA A 48 16.17 -7.50 -13.30
C ALA A 48 15.95 -7.27 -11.80
N THR A 49 17.02 -7.03 -11.05
CA THR A 49 16.97 -6.78 -9.59
C THR A 49 16.14 -5.54 -9.27
N PHE A 50 16.39 -4.42 -9.96
CA PHE A 50 15.61 -3.20 -9.77
C PHE A 50 14.15 -3.40 -10.18
N GLY A 51 13.89 -4.06 -11.31
CA GLY A 51 12.53 -4.36 -11.76
C GLY A 51 11.75 -5.14 -10.71
N TRP A 52 12.36 -6.17 -10.12
CA TRP A 52 11.75 -6.97 -9.05
C TRP A 52 11.44 -6.14 -7.80
N ILE A 53 12.44 -5.41 -7.27
CA ILE A 53 12.28 -4.60 -6.05
C ILE A 53 11.20 -3.54 -6.24
N VAL A 54 11.20 -2.85 -7.38
CA VAL A 54 10.20 -1.82 -7.69
C VAL A 54 8.80 -2.44 -7.80
N ALA A 55 8.66 -3.60 -8.44
CA ALA A 55 7.37 -4.28 -8.55
C ALA A 55 6.81 -4.69 -7.18
N GLU A 56 7.64 -5.28 -6.31
CA GLU A 56 7.22 -5.64 -4.94
C GLU A 56 6.90 -4.40 -4.10
N ALA A 57 7.77 -3.38 -4.12
CA ALA A 57 7.56 -2.14 -3.39
C ALA A 57 6.26 -1.43 -3.83
N PHE A 58 5.97 -1.44 -5.12
CA PHE A 58 4.73 -0.90 -5.67
C PHE A 58 3.52 -1.69 -5.18
N TYR A 59 3.59 -3.03 -5.17
CA TYR A 59 2.50 -3.88 -4.68
C TYR A 59 2.21 -3.66 -3.18
N GLU A 60 3.26 -3.61 -2.36
CA GLU A 60 3.16 -3.31 -0.92
C GLU A 60 2.58 -1.92 -0.67
N TRP A 61 3.05 -0.92 -1.42
CA TRP A 61 2.50 0.44 -1.35
C TRP A 61 1.01 0.47 -1.70
N GLN A 62 0.60 -0.25 -2.76
CA GLN A 62 -0.81 -0.37 -3.16
C GLN A 62 -1.65 -0.99 -2.03
N LEU A 63 -1.20 -2.09 -1.44
CA LEU A 63 -1.90 -2.75 -0.34
C LEU A 63 -2.06 -1.82 0.87
N HIS A 64 -0.98 -1.12 1.25
CA HIS A 64 -1.03 -0.20 2.38
C HIS A 64 -1.99 0.97 2.11
N ARG A 65 -1.95 1.55 0.91
CA ARG A 65 -2.83 2.63 0.48
C ARG A 65 -4.30 2.19 0.44
N ALA A 66 -4.57 0.99 -0.06
CA ALA A 66 -5.92 0.43 -0.14
C ALA A 66 -6.48 0.19 1.27
N ALA A 67 -5.68 -0.38 2.17
CA ALA A 67 -6.09 -0.59 3.56
C ALA A 67 -6.41 0.73 4.28
N ARG A 68 -5.58 1.76 4.08
CA ARG A 68 -5.82 3.09 4.65
C ARG A 68 -7.12 3.72 4.12
N LEU A 69 -7.29 3.78 2.79
CA LEU A 69 -8.51 4.36 2.19
C LEU A 69 -9.76 3.60 2.57
N TYR A 70 -9.66 2.28 2.74
CA TYR A 70 -10.76 1.44 3.17
C TYR A 70 -11.20 1.76 4.61
N CYS A 71 -10.26 1.93 5.54
CA CYS A 71 -10.59 2.37 6.90
C CYS A 71 -11.24 3.76 6.91
N GLU A 72 -10.74 4.66 6.06
CA GLU A 72 -11.30 5.98 5.87
C GLU A 72 -12.72 5.92 5.26
N ASP A 73 -12.99 5.03 4.31
CA ASP A 73 -14.35 4.82 3.76
C ASP A 73 -15.32 4.26 4.79
N ILE A 74 -14.86 3.41 5.70
CA ILE A 74 -15.66 2.88 6.81
C ILE A 74 -15.98 4.00 7.81
N ALA A 75 -14.98 4.81 8.16
CA ALA A 75 -15.15 5.97 9.03
C ALA A 75 -16.15 6.97 8.44
N ASP A 76 -16.00 7.28 7.15
CA ASP A 76 -16.87 8.18 6.40
C ASP A 76 -18.27 7.58 6.13
N GLY A 77 -18.47 6.28 6.39
CA GLY A 77 -19.74 5.58 6.18
C GLY A 77 -20.07 5.28 4.71
N VAL A 78 -19.09 5.42 3.82
CA VAL A 78 -19.19 5.09 2.39
C VAL A 78 -19.12 3.57 2.19
N CYS A 79 -18.28 2.90 2.97
CA CYS A 79 -18.20 1.44 3.01
C CYS A 79 -19.13 0.87 4.09
N PRO A 80 -19.95 -0.16 3.78
CA PRO A 80 -20.84 -0.78 4.75
C PRO A 80 -20.12 -1.71 5.73
N ASP A 81 -18.88 -2.11 5.45
CA ASP A 81 -18.11 -3.06 6.26
C ASP A 81 -17.75 -2.46 7.63
N ARG A 82 -17.71 -3.29 8.68
CA ARG A 82 -17.43 -2.83 10.05
C ARG A 82 -16.73 -3.87 10.93
N GLY A 83 -16.01 -3.40 11.96
CA GLY A 83 -15.43 -4.25 13.02
C GLY A 83 -14.63 -5.44 12.47
N MET A 84 -15.05 -6.67 12.78
CA MET A 84 -14.39 -7.89 12.33
C MET A 84 -14.32 -8.08 10.80
N GLN A 85 -15.09 -7.32 10.03
CA GLN A 85 -15.04 -7.34 8.56
C GLN A 85 -13.86 -6.52 8.02
N MET A 86 -13.18 -5.73 8.85
CA MET A 86 -12.04 -4.89 8.49
C MET A 86 -10.78 -5.72 8.25
N THR A 87 -10.73 -6.42 7.11
CA THR A 87 -9.62 -7.27 6.72
C THR A 87 -8.92 -6.73 5.47
N SER A 88 -7.63 -7.07 5.28
CA SER A 88 -6.88 -6.72 4.07
C SER A 88 -7.52 -7.27 2.79
N ALA A 89 -8.12 -8.47 2.88
CA ALA A 89 -8.83 -9.09 1.77
C ALA A 89 -10.08 -8.28 1.37
N ASN A 90 -10.85 -7.81 2.36
CA ASN A 90 -12.03 -6.97 2.10
C ASN A 90 -11.64 -5.58 1.62
N ALA A 91 -10.58 -4.97 2.15
CA ALA A 91 -10.02 -3.73 1.65
C ALA A 91 -9.68 -3.83 0.15
N TRP A 92 -8.99 -4.90 -0.26
CA TRP A 92 -8.65 -5.11 -1.67
C TRP A 92 -9.86 -5.39 -2.56
N LYS A 93 -10.86 -6.12 -2.03
CA LYS A 93 -12.13 -6.37 -2.74
C LYS A 93 -12.93 -5.07 -2.93
N TRP A 94 -12.99 -4.24 -1.91
CA TRP A 94 -13.64 -2.94 -1.94
C TRP A 94 -12.99 -2.01 -2.97
N TYR A 95 -11.66 -1.89 -2.92
CA TYR A 95 -10.91 -1.07 -3.86
C TYR A 95 -11.08 -1.54 -5.31
N ARG A 96 -10.98 -2.85 -5.59
CA ARG A 96 -11.20 -3.38 -6.95
C ARG A 96 -12.56 -3.03 -7.54
N ARG A 97 -13.59 -2.84 -6.70
CA ARG A 97 -14.92 -2.43 -7.15
C ARG A 97 -14.99 -0.95 -7.55
N GLN A 98 -14.09 -0.10 -7.05
CA GLN A 98 -14.08 1.35 -7.32
C GLN A 98 -13.39 1.73 -8.65
N GLY A 99 -12.94 0.77 -9.45
CA GLY A 99 -12.72 1.00 -10.90
C GLY A 99 -11.29 1.30 -11.37
N SER A 100 -10.28 1.23 -10.51
CA SER A 100 -8.88 1.18 -10.98
C SER A 100 -8.10 0.26 -10.08
N PRO A 101 -7.59 -0.89 -10.53
CA PRO A 101 -6.71 -1.74 -9.71
C PRO A 101 -5.27 -1.21 -9.62
N TRP A 102 -4.92 -0.26 -10.49
CA TRP A 102 -3.55 0.19 -10.70
C TRP A 102 -3.25 1.55 -10.06
N TRP A 103 -4.27 2.35 -9.76
CA TRP A 103 -4.09 3.73 -9.28
C TRP A 103 -5.02 4.05 -8.12
N ILE A 104 -4.44 4.18 -6.92
CA ILE A 104 -5.16 4.59 -5.71
C ILE A 104 -5.06 6.10 -5.54
N SER A 105 -6.12 6.84 -5.91
CA SER A 105 -6.20 8.28 -5.65
C SER A 105 -6.54 8.54 -4.19
N SER A 106 -5.69 9.31 -3.49
CA SER A 106 -6.04 9.83 -2.16
C SER A 106 -6.79 11.15 -2.19
N LYS A 107 -6.90 11.79 -3.36
CA LYS A 107 -7.54 13.10 -3.50
C LYS A 107 -9.02 12.94 -3.86
N ARG A 108 -9.78 12.32 -2.98
CA ARG A 108 -11.24 12.16 -3.13
C ARG A 108 -11.99 13.11 -2.20
N THR A 109 -13.13 13.61 -2.65
CA THR A 109 -14.07 14.36 -1.81
C THR A 109 -14.62 13.43 -0.73
N ARG A 110 -14.59 13.86 0.53
CA ARG A 110 -15.11 13.08 1.66
C ARG A 110 -16.41 13.68 2.18
N PRO A 111 -17.36 12.85 2.61
CA PRO A 111 -18.49 13.31 3.40
C PRO A 111 -17.99 13.87 4.73
N ASP A 112 -18.58 14.97 5.19
CA ASP A 112 -18.33 15.46 6.55
C ASP A 112 -19.00 14.50 7.55
N THR A 113 -18.20 13.80 8.34
CA THR A 113 -18.68 12.81 9.32
C THR A 113 -18.25 13.16 10.71
N HIS A 114 -19.15 12.94 11.66
CA HIS A 114 -18.85 13.22 13.05
C HIS A 114 -17.91 12.16 13.62
N PRO A 115 -16.89 12.56 14.41
CA PRO A 115 -15.89 11.62 14.94
C PRO A 115 -16.49 10.43 15.70
N VAL A 116 -17.60 10.66 16.43
CA VAL A 116 -18.30 9.60 17.18
C VAL A 116 -18.93 8.56 16.24
N ASP A 117 -19.47 9.00 15.09
CA ASP A 117 -20.07 8.10 14.10
C ASP A 117 -18.98 7.25 13.43
N ALA A 118 -17.83 7.87 13.15
CA ALA A 118 -16.66 7.18 12.61
C ALA A 118 -16.11 6.12 13.59
N ILE A 119 -15.93 6.47 14.88
CA ILE A 119 -15.47 5.53 15.90
C ILE A 119 -16.44 4.36 16.05
N ALA A 120 -17.75 4.63 16.11
CA ALA A 120 -18.77 3.58 16.22
C ALA A 120 -18.68 2.59 15.06
N ARG A 121 -18.47 3.04 13.82
CA ARG A 121 -18.34 2.18 12.65
C ARG A 121 -17.06 1.33 12.68
N LEU A 122 -15.93 1.93 13.08
CA LEU A 122 -14.65 1.22 13.21
C LEU A 122 -14.73 0.12 14.28
N GLU A 123 -15.49 0.35 15.36
CA GLU A 123 -15.71 -0.62 16.42
C GLU A 123 -16.77 -1.69 16.09
N GLY A 124 -17.41 -1.63 14.92
CA GLY A 124 -18.49 -2.59 14.58
C GLY A 124 -19.87 -2.21 15.09
N ARG A 125 -20.02 -1.04 15.71
CA ARG A 125 -21.28 -0.57 16.31
C ARG A 125 -22.11 0.24 15.30
N ASN A 126 -23.37 0.48 15.67
CA ASN A 126 -24.20 1.47 14.98
C ASN A 126 -23.89 2.86 15.54
N PRO A 127 -23.82 3.91 14.68
CA PRO A 127 -23.65 5.27 15.15
C PRO A 127 -24.82 5.64 16.09
N PRO A 128 -24.58 6.43 17.14
CA PRO A 128 -25.60 6.80 18.08
C PRO A 128 -26.71 7.59 17.37
N PRO A 129 -27.99 7.39 17.76
CA PRO A 129 -29.08 8.20 17.22
C PRO A 129 -28.81 9.66 17.59
N ARG A 130 -28.62 10.50 16.57
CA ARG A 130 -28.61 11.94 16.76
C ARG A 130 -30.06 12.39 16.85
N ASN A 131 -30.47 12.80 18.04
CA ASN A 131 -31.76 13.43 18.23
C ASN A 131 -31.89 14.58 17.22
N ALA A 132 -32.91 14.50 16.36
CA ALA A 132 -33.32 15.58 15.46
C ALA A 132 -33.93 16.74 16.28
N GLN A 133 -33.11 17.34 17.14
CA GLN A 133 -33.55 18.28 18.18
C GLN A 133 -32.71 19.56 18.12
N ARG A 134 -32.44 20.04 16.89
CA ARG A 134 -31.79 21.33 16.65
C ARG A 134 -32.66 22.37 15.94
N ASP A 135 -33.94 22.10 15.68
CA ASP A 135 -34.84 23.06 15.01
C ASP A 135 -36.06 23.44 15.87
N LYS A 136 -35.89 23.57 17.19
CA LYS A 136 -36.92 24.18 18.09
C LYS A 136 -36.43 25.37 18.91
N CYS A 137 -35.21 25.86 18.68
CA CYS A 137 -34.69 27.02 19.42
C CYS A 137 -34.77 28.37 18.69
N ASP A 138 -35.20 28.42 17.43
CA ASP A 138 -35.27 29.69 16.67
C ASP A 138 -36.71 30.20 16.43
N LEU A 139 -37.60 30.01 17.41
CA LEU A 139 -38.90 30.68 17.49
C LEU A 139 -39.13 31.19 18.90
N ARG A 140 -38.45 32.29 19.25
CA ARG A 140 -38.90 33.23 20.29
C ARG A 140 -38.35 34.62 20.05
#